data_AF-A0A7Y3A4Z1-F1
#
_entry.id   AF-A0A7Y3A4Z1-F1
#
_cell.length_a   1.000
_cell.length_b   1.000
_cell.length_c   1.000
_cell.angle_alpha   90.00
_cell.angle_beta   90.00
_cell.angle_gamma   90.00
#
_symmetry.space_group_name_H-M   'P 1'
#
loop_
_entity.id
_entity.type
_entity.pdbx_description
1 polymer ?
#
loop_
_entity_poly.entity_id
_entity_poly.type
_entity_poly.pdbx_seq_one_letter_code
_entity_poly.pdbx_strand_id
1 'polypeptide(L)' 'MLRSDRGPLILEVNASPGLEGIETTTKNDIAGRIINFVERSVNK' A
#
# COMPACT_ATOMS: atom_id res chain seq x y z
N MET A 1 3.54 -12.52 -3.30
CA MET A 1 2.45 -13.41 -2.85
C MET A 1 2.98 -14.82 -2.79
N LEU A 2 2.78 -15.52 -1.67
CA LEU A 2 3.11 -16.93 -1.59
C LEU A 2 2.11 -17.71 -2.45
N ARG A 3 2.63 -18.47 -3.43
CA ARG A 3 1.80 -19.39 -4.21
C ARG A 3 1.48 -20.59 -3.32
N SER A 4 0.20 -20.92 -3.21
CA SER A 4 -0.28 -22.12 -2.53
C SER A 4 -1.31 -22.82 -3.41
N ASP A 5 -1.54 -24.10 -3.16
CA ASP A 5 -2.57 -24.89 -3.87
C ASP A 5 -3.99 -24.35 -3.65
N ARG A 6 -4.19 -23.50 -2.64
CA ARG A 6 -5.45 -22.83 -2.33
C ARG A 6 -5.52 -21.38 -2.86
N GLY A 7 -4.57 -20.98 -3.71
CA GLY A 7 -4.47 -19.62 -4.25
C GLY A 7 -3.51 -18.71 -3.48
N PRO A 8 -3.51 -17.40 -3.76
CA PRO A 8 -2.65 -16.43 -3.07
C PRO A 8 -2.99 -16.34 -1.59
N LEU A 9 -1.97 -16.38 -0.73
CA LEU A 9 -2.13 -16.21 0.71
C LEU A 9 -1.57 -14.85 1.17
N ILE A 10 -2.29 -14.22 2.11
CA ILE A 10 -1.80 -13.06 2.85
C ILE A 10 -0.86 -13.57 3.95
N LEU A 11 0.32 -12.97 4.03
CA LEU A 11 1.35 -13.35 5.02
C LEU A 11 1.44 -12.34 6.16
N GLU A 12 1.43 -11.06 5.82
CA GLU A 12 1.57 -9.96 6.76
C GLU A 12 0.81 -8.74 6.26
N VAL A 13 0.46 -7.88 7.21
CA VAL A 13 -0.06 -6.54 6.95
C VAL A 13 0.78 -5.58 7.79
N ASN A 14 1.40 -4.62 7.12
CA ASN A 14 2.26 -3.63 7.75
C ASN A 14 1.50 -2.30 7.88
N ALA A 15 1.47 -1.74 9.09
CA ALA A 15 0.87 -0.42 9.33
C ALA A 15 1.78 0.75 8.90
N SER A 16 3.09 0.50 8.76
CA SER A 16 4.07 1.52 8.38
C SER A 16 5.14 0.94 7.43
N PRO A 17 4.77 0.61 6.18
CA PRO A 17 5.72 0.11 5.19
C PRO A 17 6.63 1.23 4.67
N GLY A 18 7.86 0.88 4.30
CA GLY A 18 8.68 1.76 3.45
C GLY A 18 8.10 1.85 2.04
N LEU A 19 8.09 3.05 1.44
CA LEU A 19 7.43 3.31 0.15
C LEU A 19 8.40 3.42 -1.03
N GLU A 20 9.67 3.78 -0.81
CA GLU A 20 10.65 4.12 -1.88
C GLU A 20 10.72 3.08 -2.99
N GLY A 21 10.88 1.80 -2.65
CA GLY A 21 10.96 0.73 -3.65
C GLY A 21 9.65 0.54 -4.41
N ILE A 22 8.51 0.62 -3.72
CA ILE A 22 7.18 0.43 -4.32
C ILE A 22 6.90 1.56 -5.31
N GLU A 23 7.15 2.81 -4.93
CA GLU A 23 6.96 3.98 -5.79
C GLU A 23 7.93 3.97 -6.97
N THR A 24 9.20 3.63 -6.73
CA THR A 24 10.21 3.55 -7.80
C THR A 24 9.85 2.50 -8.85
N THR A 25 9.37 1.33 -8.44
CA THR A 25 8.98 0.24 -9.36
C THR A 25 7.66 0.52 -10.06
N THR A 26 6.66 1.03 -9.33
CA THR A 26 5.29 1.17 -9.85
C THR A 26 5.03 2.52 -10.53
N LYS A 27 5.91 3.50 -10.32
CA LYS A 27 5.76 4.90 -10.77
C LYS A 27 4.50 5.59 -10.26
N ASN A 28 3.95 5.11 -9.15
CA ASN A 28 2.82 5.72 -8.47
C ASN A 28 3.29 6.51 -7.25
N ASP A 29 2.74 7.69 -7.06
CA ASP A 29 2.87 8.46 -5.81
C ASP A 29 1.87 7.90 -4.76
N ILE A 30 2.36 7.03 -3.89
CA ILE A 30 1.59 6.37 -2.84
C ILE A 30 1.50 7.29 -1.62
N ALA A 31 2.59 7.96 -1.24
CA ALA A 31 2.61 8.89 -0.12
C ALA A 31 1.57 10.01 -0.31
N GLY A 32 1.56 10.65 -1.49
CA GLY A 32 0.57 11.67 -1.83
C GLY A 32 -0.86 11.13 -1.83
N ARG A 33 -1.09 9.88 -2.26
CA ARG A 33 -2.42 9.25 -2.18
C ARG A 33 -2.88 9.00 -0.75
N ILE A 34 -1.97 8.64 0.16
CA ILE A 34 -2.28 8.49 1.60
C ILE A 34 -2.67 9.85 2.19
N ILE A 35 -1.89 10.91 1.92
CA ILE A 35 -2.18 12.28 2.38
C ILE A 35 -3.56 12.72 1.87
N ASN A 36 -3.80 12.61 0.56
CA ASN A 36 -5.08 12.93 -0.06
C ASN A 36 -6.26 12.17 0.57
N PHE A 37 -6.07 10.91 0.93
CA PHE A 37 -7.09 10.10 1.60
C PHE A 37 -7.41 10.64 3.00
N VAL A 38 -6.37 10.99 3.78
CA VAL A 38 -6.54 11.56 5.13
C VAL A 38 -7.24 12.92 5.07
N GLU A 39 -6.80 13.81 4.18
CA GLU A 39 -7.41 15.14 4.00
C GLU A 39 -8.91 15.05 3.66
N ARG A 40 -9.29 14.11 2.79
CA ARG A 40 -10.71 13.86 2.46
C ARG A 40 -11.50 13.26 3.61
N SER A 41 -10.84 12.53 4.49
CA SER A 41 -11.48 11.87 5.64
C SER A 41 -11.74 12.84 6.79
N VAL A 42 -10.94 13.90 6.92
CA VAL A 42 -11.13 14.96 7.93
C VAL A 42 -12.25 15.94 7.55
N ASN A 43 -12.52 16.11 6.25
CA ASN A 43 -13.58 16.99 5.75
C ASN A 43 -14.96 16.30 5.63
N LYS A 44 -15.15 15.13 6.26
CA LYS A 44 -16.44 14.43 6.39
C LYS A 44 -17.03 14.66 7.78
#